data_AF-A0A7K4BJS3-F1
#
_entry.id   AF-A0A7K4BJS3-F1
#
_cell.length_a   1.000
_cell.length_b   1.000
_cell.length_c   1.000
_cell.angle_alpha   90.00
_cell.angle_beta   90.00
_cell.angle_gamma   90.00
#
_symmetry.space_group_name_H-M   'P 1'
#
loop_
_entity.id
_entity.type
_entity.pdbx_description
1 polymer ?
#
loop_
_entity_poly.entity_id
_entity_poly.type
_entity_poly.pdbx_seq_one_letter_code
_entity_poly.pdbx_strand_id
1 'polypeptide(L)'
;MNLTSDKIASIKNNLFYRSLEIIPDFFTFPWHQYRGEIDTDKVNASQAITIDFWGCLYSSKYKNELINVLFNTKSKEWSIELEYTNKELLNEPTSTQIDVLLKSSDKIIFVESKFTEKGGNCSQPPKKCNGNYQLQINPESKKKYKCSLTDKNIRYWKFIEKVTDYKIDSEYIPCPFKGMEYQWMRNICFAKAYSEKHNGITNETYLFYYDSPKTHISQLVNKGTYLGRLKGKLKTKFEAKSYNNCISLCIDYLKTIDLNEMNVWIELGNWMSDKNKKLK
;
A
#
# COMPACT_ATOMS: atom_id res chain seq x y z
N MET A 1 -0.85 23.51 -5.13
CA MET A 1 -1.31 24.08 -3.86
C MET A 1 -0.07 24.51 -3.11
N ASN A 2 0.01 25.77 -2.66
CA ASN A 2 1.16 26.22 -1.88
C ASN A 2 0.96 25.73 -0.44
N LEU A 3 1.79 24.79 -0.01
CA LEU A 3 1.79 24.32 1.36
C LEU A 3 2.23 25.47 2.28
N THR A 4 1.42 25.81 3.29
CA THR A 4 1.77 26.89 4.23
C THR A 4 2.68 26.35 5.33
N SER A 5 3.47 27.24 5.95
CA SER A 5 4.29 26.88 7.12
C SER A 5 3.47 26.29 8.26
N ASP A 6 2.27 26.82 8.52
CA ASP A 6 1.35 26.30 9.53
C ASP A 6 0.90 24.87 9.21
N LYS A 7 0.64 24.58 7.92
CA LYS A 7 0.27 23.23 7.50
C LYS A 7 1.43 22.26 7.71
N ILE A 8 2.66 22.66 7.38
CA ILE A 8 3.86 21.87 7.64
C ILE A 8 4.03 21.60 9.13
N ALA A 9 3.87 22.63 9.98
CA ALA A 9 3.94 22.46 11.43
C ALA A 9 2.88 21.47 11.93
N SER A 10 1.65 21.56 11.42
CA SER A 10 0.58 20.63 11.78
C SER A 10 0.85 19.20 11.31
N ILE A 11 1.46 19.01 10.14
CA ILE A 11 1.90 17.69 9.66
C ILE A 11 2.98 17.14 10.60
N LYS A 12 4.03 17.93 10.89
CA LYS A 12 5.11 17.52 11.79
C LYS A 12 4.61 17.12 13.17
N ASN A 13 3.64 17.86 13.72
CA ASN A 13 3.01 17.54 15.00
C ASN A 13 2.21 16.22 14.98
N ASN A 14 1.83 15.73 13.80
CA ASN A 14 1.18 14.44 13.62
C ASN A 14 2.13 13.36 13.09
N LEU A 15 3.45 13.62 13.02
CA LEU A 15 4.43 12.60 12.66
C LEU A 15 5.35 12.27 13.85
N PHE A 16 5.79 11.02 13.91
CA PHE A 16 6.78 10.59 14.89
C PHE A 16 8.10 11.30 14.63
N TYR A 17 8.78 11.76 15.70
CA TYR A 17 9.94 12.65 15.53
C TYR A 17 11.04 12.03 14.67
N ARG A 18 11.28 10.72 14.81
CA ARG A 18 12.33 10.02 14.06
C ARG A 18 11.98 9.80 12.59
N SER A 19 10.70 9.78 12.22
CA SER A 19 10.32 9.56 10.83
C SER A 19 10.53 10.77 9.93
N LEU A 20 10.82 11.96 10.50
CA LEU A 20 10.91 13.19 9.72
C LEU A 20 12.05 13.18 8.69
N GLU A 21 13.14 12.43 8.95
CA GLU A 21 14.32 12.38 8.08
C GLU A 21 14.05 11.73 6.71
N ILE A 22 13.03 10.88 6.59
CA ILE A 22 12.67 10.26 5.31
C ILE A 22 12.01 11.26 4.35
N ILE A 23 11.59 12.43 4.84
CA ILE A 23 10.96 13.49 4.05
C ILE A 23 12.03 14.51 3.68
N PRO A 24 12.58 14.49 2.45
CA PRO A 24 13.66 15.40 2.07
C PRO A 24 13.19 16.85 1.97
N ASP A 25 11.96 17.07 1.51
CA ASP A 25 11.34 18.38 1.38
C ASP A 25 9.83 18.30 1.62
N PHE A 26 9.36 19.00 2.65
CA PHE A 26 7.95 19.04 3.01
C PHE A 26 7.08 19.76 1.96
N PHE A 27 7.63 20.68 1.16
CA PHE A 27 6.84 21.43 0.18
C PHE A 27 6.52 20.61 -1.08
N THR A 28 7.40 19.69 -1.45
CA THR A 28 7.27 18.87 -2.66
C THR A 28 6.93 17.42 -2.39
N PHE A 29 6.93 16.97 -1.13
CA PHE A 29 6.52 15.62 -0.78
C PHE A 29 5.07 15.34 -1.27
N PRO A 30 4.81 14.15 -1.83
CA PRO A 30 3.51 13.77 -2.40
C PRO A 30 2.48 13.47 -1.30
N TRP A 31 2.06 14.51 -0.58
CA TRP A 31 1.03 14.41 0.46
C TRP A 31 -0.30 13.93 -0.11
N HIS A 32 -0.94 13.00 0.60
CA HIS A 32 -2.31 12.57 0.29
C HIS A 32 -3.27 13.73 0.45
N GLN A 33 -4.32 13.73 -0.38
CA GLN A 33 -5.33 14.78 -0.38
C GLN A 33 -6.72 14.17 -0.31
N TYR A 34 -7.54 14.71 0.58
CA TYR A 34 -8.95 14.44 0.65
C TYR A 34 -9.72 15.72 0.32
N ARG A 35 -10.54 15.66 -0.74
CA ARG A 35 -11.32 16.81 -1.25
C ARG A 35 -10.46 18.05 -1.56
N GLY A 36 -9.24 17.81 -2.03
CA GLY A 36 -8.28 18.86 -2.39
C GLY A 36 -7.44 19.37 -1.22
N GLU A 37 -7.68 18.93 0.02
CA GLU A 37 -6.90 19.33 1.18
C GLU A 37 -5.98 18.20 1.63
N ILE A 38 -4.76 18.55 2.03
CA ILE A 38 -3.83 17.57 2.62
C ILE A 38 -4.38 17.11 3.97
N ASP A 39 -4.42 15.79 4.17
CA ASP A 39 -5.03 15.16 5.35
C ASP A 39 -4.00 14.46 6.25
N THR A 40 -2.71 14.50 5.92
CA THR A 40 -1.64 13.87 6.69
C THR A 40 -1.46 14.45 8.10
N ASP A 41 -1.94 15.67 8.33
CA ASP A 41 -2.01 16.29 9.67
C ASP A 41 -3.12 15.71 10.55
N LYS A 42 -4.01 14.89 10.00
CA LYS A 42 -5.12 14.28 10.74
C LYS A 42 -4.66 13.01 11.44
N VAL A 43 -5.13 12.82 12.67
CA VAL A 43 -4.75 11.70 13.53
C VAL A 43 -5.07 10.32 12.91
N ASN A 44 -6.04 10.26 12.00
CA ASN A 44 -6.55 9.04 11.37
C ASN A 44 -5.97 8.76 9.97
N ALA A 45 -4.98 9.55 9.52
CA ALA A 45 -4.43 9.45 8.18
C ALA A 45 -3.52 8.21 8.01
N SER A 46 -3.79 7.40 6.98
CA SER A 46 -2.93 6.28 6.58
C SER A 46 -1.50 6.72 6.26
N GLN A 47 -1.33 7.82 5.52
CA GLN A 47 -0.01 8.30 5.15
C GLN A 47 0.84 8.66 6.38
N ALA A 48 0.23 9.23 7.43
CA ALA A 48 0.95 9.58 8.64
C ALA A 48 1.54 8.35 9.34
N ILE A 49 0.73 7.30 9.56
CA ILE A 49 1.24 6.06 10.20
C ILE A 49 2.24 5.30 9.33
N THR A 50 2.13 5.45 8.00
CA THR A 50 3.08 4.89 7.04
C THR A 50 4.43 5.58 7.19
N ILE A 51 4.44 6.91 7.16
CA ILE A 51 5.66 7.70 7.39
C ILE A 51 6.24 7.37 8.76
N ASP A 52 5.43 7.34 9.82
CA ASP A 52 5.88 7.06 11.18
C ASP A 52 6.70 5.76 11.26
N PHE A 53 6.15 4.66 10.74
CA PHE A 53 6.81 3.35 10.81
C PHE A 53 8.02 3.26 9.86
N TRP A 54 7.81 3.56 8.58
CA TRP A 54 8.83 3.36 7.55
C TRP A 54 9.94 4.40 7.61
N GLY A 55 9.64 5.62 8.05
CA GLY A 55 10.63 6.66 8.36
C GLY A 55 11.47 6.31 9.58
N CYS A 56 10.86 5.76 10.64
CA CYS A 56 11.63 5.26 11.79
C CYS A 56 12.59 4.14 11.37
N LEU A 57 12.12 3.21 10.53
CA LEU A 57 12.95 2.14 9.96
C LEU A 57 14.08 2.68 9.07
N TYR A 58 13.80 3.70 8.25
CA TYR A 58 14.79 4.35 7.38
C TYR A 58 15.94 4.95 8.17
N SER A 59 15.64 5.65 9.27
CA SER A 59 16.63 6.27 10.16
C SER A 59 17.29 5.29 11.14
N SER A 60 16.95 4.01 11.09
CA SER A 60 17.59 2.99 11.92
C SER A 60 18.92 2.57 11.34
N LYS A 61 19.97 2.51 12.17
CA LYS A 61 21.24 1.88 11.77
C LYS A 61 21.11 0.37 11.51
N TYR A 62 20.03 -0.24 11.99
CA TYR A 62 19.68 -1.65 11.77
C TYR A 62 18.62 -1.84 10.68
N LYS A 63 18.38 -0.83 9.83
CA LYS A 63 17.36 -0.85 8.76
C LYS A 63 17.36 -2.17 7.97
N ASN A 64 18.53 -2.64 7.55
CA ASN A 64 18.65 -3.83 6.72
C ASN A 64 18.20 -5.09 7.47
N GLU A 65 18.69 -5.25 8.69
CA GLU A 65 18.41 -6.37 9.58
C GLU A 65 16.93 -6.41 9.97
N LEU A 66 16.37 -5.24 10.30
CA LEU A 66 14.97 -5.12 10.67
C LEU A 66 14.04 -5.42 9.49
N ILE A 67 14.33 -4.93 8.28
CA ILE A 67 13.57 -5.33 7.07
C ILE A 67 13.67 -6.86 6.87
N ASN A 68 14.85 -7.44 7.04
CA ASN A 68 15.06 -8.88 6.93
C ASN A 68 14.24 -9.68 7.94
N VAL A 69 14.14 -9.21 9.19
CA VAL A 69 13.27 -9.78 10.23
C VAL A 69 11.79 -9.69 9.83
N LEU A 70 11.34 -8.51 9.39
CA LEU A 70 9.94 -8.26 9.08
C LEU A 70 9.42 -9.11 7.91
N PHE A 71 10.28 -9.41 6.94
CA PHE A 71 9.93 -10.13 5.71
C PHE A 71 10.52 -11.53 5.61
N ASN A 72 11.21 -12.01 6.66
CA ASN A 72 11.91 -13.29 6.68
C ASN A 72 12.79 -13.49 5.43
N THR A 73 13.70 -12.54 5.20
CA THR A 73 14.61 -12.53 4.04
C THR A 73 16.05 -12.28 4.48
N LYS A 74 17.00 -12.44 3.56
CA LYS A 74 18.44 -12.24 3.80
C LYS A 74 19.07 -11.25 2.81
N SER A 75 18.24 -10.50 2.10
CA SER A 75 18.66 -9.46 1.15
C SER A 75 19.45 -8.36 1.87
N LYS A 76 20.24 -7.61 1.13
CA LYS A 76 21.14 -6.57 1.66
C LYS A 76 20.85 -5.23 1.01
N GLU A 77 21.37 -4.14 1.59
CA GLU A 77 21.31 -2.80 0.99
C GLU A 77 19.88 -2.36 0.61
N TRP A 78 18.96 -2.52 1.54
CA TRP A 78 17.59 -2.07 1.37
C TRP A 78 17.51 -0.54 1.28
N SER A 79 16.86 -0.08 0.22
CA SER A 79 16.35 1.29 0.11
C SER A 79 14.86 1.31 0.43
N ILE A 80 14.40 2.41 1.04
CA ILE A 80 12.99 2.66 1.34
C ILE A 80 12.60 3.93 0.58
N GLU A 81 11.56 3.84 -0.23
CA GLU A 81 11.00 4.96 -0.97
C GLU A 81 9.51 5.06 -0.64
N LEU A 82 9.09 6.20 -0.10
CA LEU A 82 7.69 6.48 0.19
C LEU A 82 6.99 7.04 -1.04
N GLU A 83 5.70 6.75 -1.18
CA GLU A 83 4.82 7.36 -2.17
C GLU A 83 5.36 7.22 -3.60
N TYR A 84 5.91 6.05 -3.90
CA TYR A 84 6.48 5.76 -5.22
C TYR A 84 5.42 5.87 -6.29
N THR A 85 5.70 6.65 -7.35
CA THR A 85 4.77 6.82 -8.46
C THR A 85 5.33 6.35 -9.80
N ASN A 86 4.47 5.79 -10.64
CA ASN A 86 4.80 5.43 -12.02
C ASN A 86 3.57 5.45 -12.92
N LYS A 87 3.64 6.18 -14.03
CA LYS A 87 2.52 6.31 -14.99
C LYS A 87 2.53 5.26 -16.10
N GLU A 88 3.71 4.78 -16.46
CA GLU A 88 3.93 4.04 -17.71
C GLU A 88 3.55 2.56 -17.63
N LEU A 89 3.84 1.90 -16.50
CA LEU A 89 3.80 0.44 -16.41
C LEU A 89 2.42 -0.16 -16.68
N LEU A 90 1.38 0.44 -16.10
CA LEU A 90 0.00 -0.02 -16.23
C LEU A 90 -0.84 0.83 -17.18
N ASN A 91 -0.27 1.92 -17.72
CA ASN A 91 -0.95 2.88 -18.57
C ASN A 91 -2.21 3.47 -17.90
N GLU A 92 -2.08 3.80 -16.61
CA GLU A 92 -3.14 4.47 -15.86
C GLU A 92 -3.19 5.97 -16.23
N PRO A 93 -4.38 6.60 -16.33
CA PRO A 93 -4.49 8.03 -16.63
C PRO A 93 -3.76 8.90 -15.59
N THR A 94 -3.89 8.52 -14.32
CA THR A 94 -3.14 9.05 -13.18
C THR A 94 -2.05 8.06 -12.81
N SER A 95 -0.89 8.52 -12.37
CA SER A 95 0.20 7.64 -11.97
C SER A 95 -0.25 6.58 -10.96
N THR A 96 0.23 5.35 -11.13
CA THR A 96 0.16 4.36 -10.06
C THR A 96 0.94 4.88 -8.88
N GLN A 97 0.39 4.77 -7.69
CA GLN A 97 0.99 5.22 -6.43
C GLN A 97 1.05 4.02 -5.50
N ILE A 98 2.24 3.76 -4.96
CA ILE A 98 2.54 2.71 -4.00
C ILE A 98 3.03 3.40 -2.73
N ASP A 99 2.41 3.10 -1.59
CA ASP A 99 2.71 3.81 -0.35
C ASP A 99 4.18 3.62 0.08
N VAL A 100 4.70 2.39 -0.04
CA VAL A 100 6.14 2.12 0.19
C VAL A 100 6.69 1.11 -0.82
N LEU A 101 7.84 1.46 -1.38
CA LEU A 101 8.66 0.58 -2.21
C LEU A 101 9.98 0.28 -1.47
N LEU A 102 10.21 -0.99 -1.15
CA LEU A 102 11.50 -1.45 -0.64
C LEU A 102 12.27 -2.12 -1.77
N LYS A 103 13.52 -1.71 -2.00
CA LYS A 103 14.37 -2.30 -3.05
C LYS A 103 15.68 -2.78 -2.48
N SER A 104 16.03 -4.01 -2.81
CA SER A 104 17.36 -4.60 -2.72
C SER A 104 17.81 -5.02 -4.13
N SER A 105 19.03 -5.53 -4.29
CA SER A 105 19.56 -6.00 -5.57
C SER A 105 18.84 -7.23 -6.12
N ASP A 106 18.25 -8.06 -5.25
CA ASP A 106 17.61 -9.34 -5.63
C ASP A 106 16.11 -9.40 -5.36
N LYS A 107 15.57 -8.43 -4.62
CA LYS A 107 14.19 -8.43 -4.14
C LYS A 107 13.58 -7.05 -4.07
N ILE A 108 12.31 -6.96 -4.43
CA ILE A 108 11.50 -5.75 -4.32
C ILE A 108 10.22 -6.06 -3.55
N ILE A 109 9.85 -5.17 -2.64
CA ILE A 109 8.64 -5.31 -1.84
C ILE A 109 7.78 -4.06 -2.04
N PHE A 110 6.52 -4.30 -2.39
CA PHE A 110 5.51 -3.26 -2.56
C PHE A 110 4.56 -3.31 -1.36
N VAL A 111 4.37 -2.18 -0.69
CA VAL A 111 3.50 -2.08 0.48
C VAL A 111 2.38 -1.10 0.20
N GLU A 112 1.16 -1.55 0.50
CA GLU A 112 -0.01 -0.71 0.66
C GLU A 112 -0.32 -0.60 2.15
N SER A 113 -0.60 0.60 2.63
CA SER A 113 -0.80 0.90 4.03
C SER A 113 -2.22 1.36 4.29
N LYS A 114 -2.83 0.82 5.34
CA LYS A 114 -4.19 1.17 5.75
C LYS A 114 -4.29 1.45 7.23
N PHE A 115 -4.91 2.56 7.59
CA PHE A 115 -5.30 2.88 8.95
C PHE A 115 -6.81 2.78 9.13
N THR A 116 -7.55 3.81 8.71
CA THR A 116 -9.00 3.92 8.94
C THR A 116 -9.81 3.77 7.65
N GLU A 117 -9.13 3.94 6.52
CA GLU A 117 -9.67 3.92 5.18
C GLU A 117 -9.99 2.49 4.75
N LYS A 118 -11.02 2.36 3.91
CA LYS A 118 -11.36 1.09 3.27
C LYS A 118 -10.47 0.88 2.04
N GLY A 119 -10.37 -0.36 1.57
CA GLY A 119 -9.83 -0.61 0.23
C GLY A 119 -10.71 0.06 -0.84
N GLY A 120 -10.06 0.68 -1.82
CA GLY A 120 -10.70 1.38 -2.92
C GLY A 120 -11.41 0.44 -3.87
N ASN A 121 -12.66 0.78 -4.21
CA ASN A 121 -13.46 0.05 -5.19
C ASN A 121 -13.17 0.51 -6.62
N CYS A 122 -13.52 -0.32 -7.59
CA CYS A 122 -13.51 0.10 -8.99
C CYS A 122 -14.55 1.21 -9.23
N SER A 123 -14.14 2.35 -9.77
CA SER A 123 -15.01 3.51 -10.01
C SER A 123 -15.83 3.41 -11.31
N GLN A 124 -15.69 2.33 -12.09
CA GLN A 124 -16.37 2.18 -13.38
C GLN A 124 -17.86 1.83 -13.24
N PRO A 125 -18.27 0.83 -12.42
CA PRO A 125 -19.68 0.46 -12.30
C PRO A 125 -20.50 1.46 -11.47
N PRO A 126 -21.83 1.58 -11.72
CA PRO A 126 -22.55 1.07 -12.89
C PRO A 126 -22.46 2.00 -14.11
N LYS A 127 -21.78 3.15 -13.99
CA LYS A 127 -21.85 4.25 -14.98
C LYS A 127 -21.17 3.92 -16.30
N LYS A 128 -20.03 3.22 -16.24
CA LYS A 128 -19.17 2.91 -17.40
C LYS A 128 -19.15 1.42 -17.75
N CYS A 129 -19.66 0.56 -16.86
CA CYS A 129 -19.92 -0.87 -17.08
C CYS A 129 -21.00 -1.39 -16.13
N ASN A 130 -21.56 -2.56 -16.40
CA ASN A 130 -22.60 -3.20 -15.59
C ASN A 130 -22.09 -3.87 -14.29
N GLY A 131 -20.77 -3.86 -14.04
CA GLY A 131 -20.15 -4.46 -12.85
C GLY A 131 -19.86 -5.98 -12.96
N ASN A 132 -20.13 -6.59 -14.10
CA ASN A 132 -19.67 -7.93 -14.47
C ASN A 132 -18.41 -7.82 -15.35
N TYR A 133 -17.60 -8.86 -15.39
CA TYR A 133 -16.57 -9.04 -16.40
C TYR A 133 -17.12 -9.95 -17.50
N GLN A 134 -17.79 -9.36 -18.46
CA GLN A 134 -18.43 -10.03 -19.61
C GLN A 134 -18.48 -9.03 -20.76
N LEU A 135 -18.61 -9.51 -22.00
CA LEU A 135 -18.66 -8.60 -23.15
C LEU A 135 -19.83 -7.62 -23.01
N GLN A 136 -19.52 -6.33 -23.10
CA GLN A 136 -20.49 -5.24 -22.95
C GLN A 136 -20.05 -4.03 -23.76
N ILE A 137 -20.99 -3.14 -24.06
CA ILE A 137 -20.71 -1.87 -24.74
C ILE A 137 -20.55 -0.79 -23.68
N ASN A 138 -19.41 -0.11 -23.65
CA ASN A 138 -19.21 1.03 -22.74
C ASN A 138 -20.16 2.18 -23.17
N PRO A 139 -21.03 2.69 -22.27
CA PRO A 139 -21.97 3.76 -22.61
C PRO A 139 -21.32 5.04 -23.13
N GLU A 140 -20.11 5.37 -22.67
CA GLU A 140 -19.37 6.58 -23.05
C GLU A 140 -18.62 6.41 -24.37
N SER A 141 -17.78 5.38 -24.50
CA SER A 141 -16.90 5.22 -25.67
C SER A 141 -17.55 4.48 -26.84
N LYS A 142 -18.70 3.83 -26.61
CA LYS A 142 -19.42 2.94 -27.55
C LYS A 142 -18.62 1.72 -28.03
N LYS A 143 -17.45 1.45 -27.44
CA LYS A 143 -16.64 0.27 -27.78
C LYS A 143 -17.06 -0.96 -27.00
N LYS A 144 -16.87 -2.13 -27.60
CA LYS A 144 -17.23 -3.44 -27.02
C LYS A 144 -16.01 -4.07 -26.35
N TYR A 145 -16.04 -4.21 -25.02
CA TYR A 145 -14.99 -4.84 -24.22
C TYR A 145 -15.59 -5.57 -23.01
N LYS A 146 -14.83 -6.49 -22.39
CA LYS A 146 -15.26 -7.12 -21.13
C LYS A 146 -15.13 -6.22 -19.90
N CYS A 147 -14.20 -5.25 -19.95
CA CYS A 147 -13.91 -4.30 -18.88
C CYS A 147 -13.67 -2.91 -19.44
N SER A 148 -14.32 -1.89 -18.87
CA SER A 148 -14.16 -0.49 -19.30
C SER A 148 -12.78 0.12 -19.00
N LEU A 149 -11.97 -0.55 -18.17
CA LEU A 149 -10.57 -0.15 -17.97
C LEU A 149 -9.70 -0.60 -19.14
N THR A 150 -9.97 -1.78 -19.70
CA THR A 150 -9.30 -2.28 -20.92
C THR A 150 -9.63 -1.40 -22.12
N ASP A 151 -10.88 -0.94 -22.24
CA ASP A 151 -11.30 0.03 -23.25
C ASP A 151 -10.46 1.33 -23.22
N LYS A 152 -10.02 1.74 -22.02
CA LYS A 152 -9.12 2.88 -21.81
C LYS A 152 -7.64 2.54 -21.97
N ASN A 153 -7.32 1.37 -22.52
CA ASN A 153 -5.96 0.83 -22.65
C ASN A 153 -5.22 0.62 -21.32
N ILE A 154 -5.92 0.50 -20.19
CA ILE A 154 -5.29 0.17 -18.90
C ILE A 154 -4.95 -1.31 -18.87
N ARG A 155 -3.73 -1.63 -18.46
CA ARG A 155 -3.09 -2.94 -18.69
C ARG A 155 -3.34 -3.99 -17.61
N TYR A 156 -4.27 -3.79 -16.67
CA TYR A 156 -4.50 -4.76 -15.58
C TYR A 156 -4.70 -6.19 -16.10
N TRP A 157 -5.61 -6.40 -17.06
CA TRP A 157 -5.90 -7.72 -17.61
C TRP A 157 -4.74 -8.36 -18.39
N LYS A 158 -3.70 -7.61 -18.76
CA LYS A 158 -2.44 -8.16 -19.29
C LYS A 158 -1.62 -8.89 -18.22
N PHE A 159 -1.80 -8.52 -16.95
CA PHE A 159 -1.03 -9.05 -15.82
C PHE A 159 -1.87 -9.94 -14.90
N ILE A 160 -3.21 -9.75 -14.84
CA ILE A 160 -4.12 -10.52 -13.97
C ILE A 160 -3.93 -12.04 -14.13
N GLU A 161 -3.82 -12.58 -15.35
CA GLU A 161 -3.63 -14.03 -15.52
C GLU A 161 -2.26 -14.54 -15.05
N LYS A 162 -1.26 -13.65 -15.04
CA LYS A 162 0.10 -13.98 -14.58
C LYS A 162 0.19 -14.02 -13.05
N VAL A 163 -0.69 -13.28 -12.37
CA VAL A 163 -0.67 -13.12 -10.91
C VAL A 163 -1.86 -13.77 -10.21
N THR A 164 -2.87 -14.21 -10.98
CA THR A 164 -4.06 -14.88 -10.48
C THR A 164 -4.50 -16.04 -11.38
N ASP A 165 -5.42 -16.86 -10.90
CA ASP A 165 -6.11 -17.89 -11.70
C ASP A 165 -7.25 -17.36 -12.57
N TYR A 166 -7.59 -16.07 -12.48
CA TYR A 166 -8.57 -15.47 -13.37
C TYR A 166 -8.06 -15.44 -14.80
N LYS A 167 -8.98 -15.63 -15.75
CA LYS A 167 -8.72 -15.76 -17.17
C LYS A 167 -9.40 -14.65 -17.95
N ILE A 168 -8.69 -14.06 -18.91
CA ILE A 168 -9.17 -12.97 -19.77
C ILE A 168 -10.34 -13.43 -20.65
N ASP A 169 -10.32 -14.69 -21.08
CA ASP A 169 -11.35 -15.26 -21.95
C ASP A 169 -12.56 -15.80 -21.19
N SER A 170 -12.49 -15.89 -19.85
CA SER A 170 -13.64 -16.24 -19.01
C SER A 170 -14.58 -15.06 -18.76
N GLU A 171 -15.78 -15.36 -18.29
CA GLU A 171 -16.73 -14.37 -17.78
C GLU A 171 -16.86 -14.50 -16.26
N TYR A 172 -17.04 -13.36 -15.58
CA TYR A 172 -17.23 -13.32 -14.13
C TYR A 172 -18.40 -12.43 -13.75
N ILE A 173 -19.41 -13.06 -13.14
CA ILE A 173 -20.65 -12.42 -12.69
C ILE A 173 -20.77 -12.60 -11.18
N PRO A 174 -20.55 -11.55 -10.36
CA PRO A 174 -20.03 -10.23 -10.73
C PRO A 174 -18.51 -10.23 -10.97
N CYS A 175 -17.98 -9.11 -11.48
CA CYS A 175 -16.54 -8.92 -11.68
C CYS A 175 -15.77 -9.15 -10.36
N PRO A 176 -14.65 -9.90 -10.38
CA PRO A 176 -13.89 -10.18 -9.15
C PRO A 176 -13.23 -8.95 -8.55
N PHE A 177 -13.09 -7.87 -9.33
CA PHE A 177 -12.44 -6.62 -8.93
C PHE A 177 -13.44 -5.46 -8.83
N LYS A 178 -14.72 -5.74 -8.60
CA LYS A 178 -15.73 -4.69 -8.40
C LYS A 178 -15.56 -3.98 -7.05
N GLY A 179 -15.22 -4.74 -6.01
CA GLY A 179 -15.05 -4.27 -4.64
C GLY A 179 -13.61 -3.85 -4.33
N MET A 180 -13.26 -3.96 -3.04
CA MET A 180 -11.94 -3.58 -2.51
C MET A 180 -10.78 -4.37 -3.12
N GLU A 181 -11.07 -5.55 -3.68
CA GLU A 181 -10.11 -6.37 -4.41
C GLU A 181 -9.51 -5.61 -5.59
N TYR A 182 -10.17 -4.57 -6.09
CA TYR A 182 -9.64 -3.67 -7.11
C TYR A 182 -8.30 -3.05 -6.68
N GLN A 183 -8.21 -2.51 -5.46
CA GLN A 183 -6.98 -1.86 -4.98
C GLN A 183 -5.85 -2.88 -4.83
N TRP A 184 -6.13 -4.08 -4.30
CA TRP A 184 -5.13 -5.14 -4.19
C TRP A 184 -4.65 -5.60 -5.57
N MET A 185 -5.58 -5.86 -6.49
CA MET A 185 -5.28 -6.26 -7.85
C MET A 185 -4.40 -5.23 -8.56
N ARG A 186 -4.67 -3.93 -8.38
CA ARG A 186 -3.87 -2.84 -8.95
C ARG A 186 -2.41 -2.93 -8.50
N ASN A 187 -2.15 -3.08 -7.20
CA ASN A 187 -0.78 -3.15 -6.68
C ASN A 187 -0.08 -4.45 -7.09
N ILE A 188 -0.79 -5.58 -7.10
CA ILE A 188 -0.23 -6.87 -7.54
C ILE A 188 0.13 -6.83 -9.04
N CYS A 189 -0.75 -6.27 -9.88
CA CYS A 189 -0.45 -6.08 -11.31
C CYS A 189 0.73 -5.14 -11.52
N PHE A 190 0.81 -4.08 -10.71
CA PHE A 190 1.91 -3.14 -10.74
C PHE A 190 3.24 -3.83 -10.39
N ALA A 191 3.27 -4.58 -9.30
CA ALA A 191 4.44 -5.33 -8.85
C ALA A 191 4.94 -6.30 -9.94
N LYS A 192 4.03 -7.01 -10.60
CA LYS A 192 4.39 -7.89 -11.72
C LYS A 192 4.90 -7.14 -12.94
N ALA A 193 4.27 -6.02 -13.30
CA ALA A 193 4.73 -5.18 -14.41
C ALA A 193 6.13 -4.59 -14.14
N TYR A 194 6.36 -4.15 -12.91
CA TYR A 194 7.65 -3.63 -12.45
C TYR A 194 8.73 -4.72 -12.53
N SER A 195 8.45 -5.91 -12.00
CA SER A 195 9.35 -7.05 -12.04
C SER A 195 9.75 -7.41 -13.48
N GLU A 196 8.79 -7.48 -14.41
CA GLU A 196 9.08 -7.75 -15.82
C GLU A 196 9.94 -6.65 -16.48
N LYS A 197 9.75 -5.37 -16.10
CA LYS A 197 10.61 -4.26 -16.58
C LYS A 197 12.04 -4.34 -16.03
N HIS A 198 12.24 -5.00 -14.89
CA HIS A 198 13.52 -5.12 -14.19
C HIS A 198 14.02 -6.57 -14.19
N ASN A 199 14.07 -7.18 -15.38
CA ASN A 199 14.67 -8.50 -15.62
C ASN A 199 14.11 -9.64 -14.76
N GLY A 200 12.83 -9.57 -14.38
CA GLY A 200 12.18 -10.61 -13.60
C GLY A 200 12.58 -10.65 -12.13
N ILE A 201 13.09 -9.53 -11.57
CA ILE A 201 13.45 -9.45 -10.14
C ILE A 201 12.31 -9.95 -9.24
N THR A 202 12.66 -10.69 -8.19
CA THR A 202 11.70 -11.25 -7.24
C THR A 202 10.90 -10.11 -6.62
N ASN A 203 9.57 -10.24 -6.63
CA ASN A 203 8.68 -9.24 -6.04
C ASN A 203 7.66 -9.88 -5.11
N GLU A 204 7.33 -9.14 -4.06
CA GLU A 204 6.26 -9.48 -3.14
C GLU A 204 5.41 -8.24 -2.87
N THR A 205 4.12 -8.43 -2.59
CA THR A 205 3.23 -7.34 -2.21
C THR A 205 2.71 -7.59 -0.79
N TYR A 206 2.55 -6.53 0.00
CA TYR A 206 2.01 -6.62 1.34
C TYR A 206 0.98 -5.54 1.60
N LEU A 207 0.00 -5.88 2.42
CA LEU A 207 -0.88 -4.94 3.08
C LEU A 207 -0.34 -4.71 4.50
N PHE A 208 0.09 -3.49 4.81
CA PHE A 208 0.37 -3.08 6.17
C PHE A 208 -0.87 -2.39 6.74
N TYR A 209 -1.22 -2.74 7.98
CA TYR A 209 -2.38 -2.12 8.64
C TYR A 209 -2.15 -1.90 10.12
N TYR A 210 -2.85 -0.92 10.71
CA TYR A 210 -2.87 -0.82 12.17
C TYR A 210 -3.94 -1.75 12.74
N ASP A 211 -3.54 -2.68 13.62
CA ASP A 211 -4.48 -3.64 14.20
C ASP A 211 -5.26 -3.00 15.34
N SER A 212 -6.57 -2.86 15.13
CA SER A 212 -7.47 -2.22 16.07
C SER A 212 -8.91 -2.60 15.75
N PRO A 213 -9.74 -2.92 16.76
CA PRO A 213 -11.15 -3.21 16.52
C PRO A 213 -11.92 -2.01 15.94
N LYS A 214 -11.36 -0.80 16.02
CA LYS A 214 -11.95 0.42 15.46
C LYS A 214 -11.80 0.53 13.94
N THR A 215 -10.89 -0.23 13.32
CA THR A 215 -10.58 -0.07 11.90
C THR A 215 -11.17 -1.19 11.06
N HIS A 216 -11.75 -0.83 9.90
CA HIS A 216 -12.41 -1.79 9.03
C HIS A 216 -11.44 -2.85 8.49
N ILE A 217 -10.23 -2.44 8.13
CA ILE A 217 -9.24 -3.35 7.55
C ILE A 217 -8.76 -4.39 8.57
N SER A 218 -8.54 -4.01 9.84
CA SER A 218 -8.20 -4.94 10.91
C SER A 218 -9.28 -6.00 11.08
N GLN A 219 -10.55 -5.60 11.11
CA GLN A 219 -11.68 -6.53 11.19
C GLN A 219 -11.70 -7.53 10.02
N LEU A 220 -11.39 -7.07 8.80
CA LEU A 220 -11.34 -7.95 7.62
C LEU A 220 -10.14 -8.89 7.64
N VAL A 221 -8.98 -8.45 8.13
CA VAL A 221 -7.80 -9.31 8.28
C VAL A 221 -8.05 -10.36 9.35
N ASN A 222 -8.59 -9.97 10.51
CA ASN A 222 -8.90 -10.88 11.62
C ASN A 222 -9.94 -11.94 11.24
N LYS A 223 -10.88 -11.61 10.35
CA LYS A 223 -11.83 -12.58 9.77
C LYS A 223 -11.27 -13.40 8.60
N GLY A 224 -10.06 -13.09 8.13
CA GLY A 224 -9.45 -13.73 6.95
C GLY A 224 -10.19 -13.45 5.64
N THR A 225 -10.87 -12.29 5.54
CA THR A 225 -11.72 -11.89 4.39
C THR A 225 -11.19 -10.67 3.63
N TYR A 226 -10.06 -10.08 4.03
CA TYR A 226 -9.49 -8.88 3.38
C TYR A 226 -9.17 -9.06 1.89
N LEU A 227 -8.85 -10.28 1.44
CA LEU A 227 -8.64 -10.62 0.03
C LEU A 227 -9.94 -10.77 -0.77
N GLY A 228 -11.09 -10.93 -0.11
CA GLY A 228 -12.36 -11.21 -0.75
C GLY A 228 -12.24 -12.32 -1.80
N ARG A 229 -12.59 -12.01 -3.05
CA ARG A 229 -12.55 -12.96 -4.17
C ARG A 229 -11.15 -13.37 -4.61
N LEU A 230 -10.10 -12.62 -4.27
CA LEU A 230 -8.71 -13.00 -4.55
C LEU A 230 -8.22 -14.17 -3.70
N LYS A 231 -8.90 -14.49 -2.59
CA LYS A 231 -8.50 -15.58 -1.69
C LYS A 231 -8.48 -16.91 -2.43
N GLY A 232 -7.33 -17.60 -2.38
CA GLY A 232 -7.12 -18.86 -3.09
C GLY A 232 -7.02 -18.74 -4.61
N LYS A 233 -6.87 -17.52 -5.15
CA LYS A 233 -6.70 -17.26 -6.58
C LYS A 233 -5.36 -16.62 -6.93
N LEU A 234 -4.56 -16.20 -5.94
CA LEU A 234 -3.29 -15.54 -6.17
C LEU A 234 -2.18 -16.55 -6.49
N LYS A 235 -1.34 -16.21 -7.48
CA LYS A 235 -0.10 -16.92 -7.84
C LYS A 235 1.15 -16.26 -7.30
N THR A 236 1.01 -15.05 -6.77
CA THR A 236 2.09 -14.24 -6.19
C THR A 236 1.81 -13.96 -4.73
N LYS A 237 2.85 -13.63 -3.96
CA LYS A 237 2.72 -13.32 -2.54
C LYS A 237 1.94 -12.02 -2.34
N PHE A 238 0.85 -12.10 -1.58
CA PHE A 238 0.14 -10.96 -0.99
C PHE A 238 -0.27 -11.29 0.44
N GLU A 239 0.37 -10.67 1.42
CA GLU A 239 0.13 -10.95 2.84
C GLU A 239 -0.19 -9.67 3.60
N ALA A 240 -1.04 -9.79 4.63
CA ALA A 240 -1.29 -8.72 5.56
C ALA A 240 -0.35 -8.80 6.76
N LYS A 241 0.23 -7.67 7.17
CA LYS A 241 1.05 -7.52 8.37
C LYS A 241 0.55 -6.33 9.17
N SER A 242 0.36 -6.50 10.48
CA SER A 242 -0.01 -5.37 11.33
C SER A 242 1.23 -4.57 11.73
N TYR A 243 1.15 -3.25 11.72
CA TYR A 243 2.19 -2.37 12.30
C TYR A 243 2.52 -2.76 13.74
N ASN A 244 1.51 -3.09 14.56
CA ASN A 244 1.68 -3.50 15.96
C ASN A 244 2.64 -4.70 16.10
N ASN A 245 2.35 -5.80 15.42
CA ASN A 245 3.23 -6.98 15.42
C ASN A 245 4.61 -6.69 14.83
N CYS A 246 4.68 -5.88 13.77
CA CYS A 246 5.97 -5.49 13.18
C CYS A 246 6.84 -4.69 14.14
N ILE A 247 6.26 -3.77 14.91
CA ILE A 247 6.96 -3.04 15.98
C ILE A 247 7.46 -4.01 17.04
N SER A 248 6.62 -4.97 17.49
CA SER A 248 7.03 -6.00 18.45
C SER A 248 8.21 -6.83 17.96
N LEU A 249 8.22 -7.24 16.68
CA LEU A 249 9.35 -7.95 16.07
C LEU A 249 10.64 -7.11 16.07
N CYS A 250 10.55 -5.82 15.78
CA CYS A 250 11.71 -4.93 15.85
C CYS A 250 12.25 -4.81 17.29
N ILE A 251 11.36 -4.62 18.27
CA ILE A 251 11.72 -4.58 19.70
C ILE A 251 12.40 -5.89 20.11
N ASP A 252 11.82 -7.02 19.74
CA ASP A 252 12.35 -8.35 20.08
C ASP A 252 13.73 -8.61 19.47
N TYR A 253 13.97 -8.13 18.26
CA TYR A 253 15.30 -8.21 17.64
C TYR A 253 16.32 -7.35 18.40
N LEU A 254 15.92 -6.13 18.78
CA LEU A 254 16.84 -5.13 19.35
C LEU A 254 17.12 -5.34 20.84
N LYS A 255 16.25 -6.03 21.58
CA LYS A 255 16.38 -6.19 23.04
C LYS A 255 17.71 -6.75 23.52
N THR A 256 18.39 -7.55 22.70
CA THR A 256 19.70 -8.14 23.01
C THR A 256 20.85 -7.46 22.27
N ILE A 257 20.58 -6.45 21.45
CA ILE A 257 21.54 -5.85 20.52
C ILE A 257 21.78 -4.39 20.85
N ASP A 258 20.72 -3.60 20.99
CA ASP A 258 20.79 -2.16 21.22
C ASP A 258 19.53 -1.67 21.94
N LEU A 259 19.66 -1.45 23.25
CA LEU A 259 18.57 -1.00 24.10
C LEU A 259 18.12 0.44 23.76
N ASN A 260 19.03 1.29 23.28
CA ASN A 260 18.67 2.66 22.91
C ASN A 260 17.80 2.65 21.66
N GLU A 261 18.21 1.90 20.64
CA GLU A 261 17.39 1.72 19.45
C GLU A 261 16.05 1.06 19.79
N MET A 262 16.06 0.00 20.61
CA MET A 262 14.85 -0.68 21.09
C MET A 262 13.86 0.31 21.72
N ASN A 263 14.33 1.22 22.57
CA ASN A 263 13.47 2.22 23.23
C ASN A 263 12.76 3.13 22.23
N VAL A 264 13.42 3.49 21.11
CA VAL A 264 12.76 4.28 20.05
C VAL A 264 11.60 3.51 19.41
N TRP A 265 11.72 2.18 19.24
CA TRP A 265 10.62 1.35 18.74
C TRP A 265 9.48 1.22 19.75
N ILE A 266 9.78 1.21 21.06
CA ILE A 266 8.76 1.29 22.12
C ILE A 266 8.02 2.62 22.05
N GLU A 267 8.74 3.73 21.90
CA GLU A 267 8.16 5.07 21.73
C GLU A 267 7.26 5.16 20.48
N LEU A 268 7.70 4.61 19.34
CA LEU A 268 6.89 4.53 18.13
C LEU A 268 5.61 3.71 18.37
N GLY A 269 5.71 2.58 19.07
CA GLY A 269 4.55 1.78 19.46
C GLY A 269 3.54 2.57 20.30
N ASN A 270 4.03 3.30 21.30
CA ASN A 270 3.20 4.18 22.14
C ASN A 270 2.54 5.30 21.30
N TRP A 271 3.32 5.94 20.43
CA TRP A 271 2.85 7.00 19.53
C TRP A 271 1.68 6.54 18.65
N MET A 272 1.82 5.41 17.96
CA MET A 272 0.76 4.86 17.09
C MET A 272 -0.46 4.40 17.91
N SER A 273 -0.24 3.84 19.10
CA SER A 273 -1.30 3.49 20.04
C SER A 273 -2.11 4.72 20.48
N ASP A 274 -1.44 5.84 20.78
CA ASP A 274 -2.12 7.07 21.19
C ASP A 274 -2.93 7.69 20.04
N LYS A 275 -2.46 7.59 18.79
CA LYS A 275 -3.27 7.92 17.61
C LYS A 275 -4.56 7.09 17.56
N ASN A 276 -4.45 5.78 17.75
CA ASN A 276 -5.62 4.89 17.76
C ASN A 276 -6.60 5.17 18.92
N LYS A 277 -6.10 5.57 20.10
CA LYS A 277 -6.96 5.98 21.22
C LYS A 277 -7.80 7.21 20.86
N LYS A 278 -7.22 8.17 20.14
CA LYS A 278 -7.88 9.40 19.66
C LYS A 278 -8.90 9.17 18.52
N LEU A 279 -8.93 7.99 17.90
CA LEU A 279 -9.98 7.64 16.94
C LEU A 279 -11.33 7.56 17.63
N LYS A 280 -12.33 8.22 17.02
CA LYS A 280 -13.73 8.17 17.44
C LYS A 280 -14.39 6.87 17.01
#